data_AF-A0A074RYC0-F1
#
_entry.id   AF-A0A074RYC0-F1
#
_cell.length_a   1.000
_cell.length_b   1.000
_cell.length_c   1.000
_cell.angle_alpha   90.00
_cell.angle_beta   90.00
_cell.angle_gamma   90.00
#
_symmetry.space_group_name_H-M   'P 1'
#
loop_
_entity.id
_entity.type
_entity.pdbx_description
1 polymer ?
#
loop_
_entity_poly.entity_id
_entity_poly.type
_entity_poly.pdbx_seq_one_letter_code
_entity_poly.pdbx_strand_id
1 'polypeptide(L)'
;MHTTKPPPKPVSYDEYVIRVTALMTKEKGSIDQSSLCRTVGLAPSYLILDTTTLSSSTAGIQTWASGFHRLVDIMLVLHRRGELQLETLNCASRACSECWTMTCAFQGLQDARAGVRSIAARLQSILDPNGIEYKGEKVYVP
;
A
#
# COMPACT_ATOMS: atom_id res chain seq x y z
N MET A 1 12.27 9.07 -41.99
CA MET A 1 12.39 8.00 -40.99
C MET A 1 11.98 8.58 -39.64
N HIS A 2 10.75 8.31 -39.19
CA HIS A 2 10.30 8.76 -37.86
C HIS A 2 10.76 7.73 -36.83
N THR A 3 11.76 8.06 -36.02
CA THR A 3 12.10 7.30 -34.82
C THR A 3 11.09 7.63 -33.74
N THR A 4 10.01 6.85 -33.67
CA THR A 4 9.08 6.89 -32.55
C THR A 4 9.80 6.37 -31.30
N LYS A 5 10.02 7.25 -30.33
CA LYS A 5 10.52 6.86 -29.00
C LYS A 5 9.55 5.80 -28.45
N PRO A 6 10.04 4.63 -27.99
CA PRO A 6 9.16 3.63 -27.41
C PRO A 6 8.40 4.26 -26.22
N PRO A 7 7.12 3.92 -26.02
CA PRO A 7 6.35 4.42 -24.90
C PRO A 7 7.09 4.10 -23.59
N PRO A 8 7.05 5.01 -22.60
CA PRO A 8 7.69 4.77 -21.32
C PRO A 8 7.15 3.47 -20.70
N LYS A 9 8.06 2.62 -20.22
CA LYS A 9 7.69 1.37 -19.54
C LYS A 9 6.83 1.72 -18.31
N PRO A 10 5.68 1.04 -18.10
CA PRO A 10 4.89 1.21 -16.89
C PRO A 10 5.75 0.92 -15.66
N VAL A 11 5.69 1.79 -14.66
CA VAL A 11 6.34 1.58 -13.35
C VAL A 11 5.32 0.88 -12.47
N SER A 12 5.61 -0.36 -12.06
CA SER A 12 4.74 -1.12 -11.17
C SER A 12 4.72 -0.50 -9.77
N TYR A 13 3.70 -0.83 -8.97
CA TYR A 13 3.61 -0.35 -7.61
C TYR A 13 4.80 -0.79 -6.76
N ASP A 14 5.26 -2.04 -6.91
CA ASP A 14 6.43 -2.56 -6.20
C ASP A 14 7.70 -1.75 -6.53
N GLU A 15 7.94 -1.46 -7.81
CA GLU A 15 9.08 -0.65 -8.23
C GLU A 15 8.98 0.78 -7.71
N TYR A 16 7.78 1.36 -7.71
CA TYR A 16 7.55 2.70 -7.17
C TYR A 16 7.83 2.74 -5.66
N VAL A 17 7.27 1.80 -4.90
CA VAL A 17 7.47 1.68 -3.44
C VAL A 17 8.95 1.55 -3.11
N ILE A 18 9.68 0.66 -3.77
CA ILE A 18 11.12 0.48 -3.54
C ILE A 18 11.88 1.80 -3.72
N ARG A 19 11.60 2.54 -4.80
CA ARG A 19 12.26 3.82 -5.08
C ARG A 19 11.95 4.86 -4.01
N VAL A 20 10.69 5.03 -3.62
CA VAL A 20 10.31 6.05 -2.64
C VAL A 20 10.82 5.68 -1.24
N THR A 21 10.71 4.41 -0.81
CA THR A 21 11.24 3.98 0.48
C THR A 21 12.75 4.25 0.61
N ALA A 22 13.53 4.04 -0.47
CA ALA A 22 14.96 4.36 -0.48
C ALA A 22 15.27 5.86 -0.31
N LEU A 23 14.31 6.74 -0.63
CA LEU A 23 14.43 8.19 -0.40
C LEU A 23 13.99 8.55 1.03
N MET A 24 12.96 7.90 1.58
CA MET A 24 12.46 8.13 2.94
C MET A 24 13.52 7.87 4.03
N THR A 25 14.48 6.97 3.77
CA THR A 25 15.51 6.58 4.74
C THR A 25 16.74 7.51 4.75
N LYS A 26 16.90 8.40 3.77
CA LYS A 26 18.17 9.13 3.57
C LYS A 26 18.33 10.40 4.40
N GLU A 27 17.25 11.03 4.84
CA GLU A 27 17.35 12.40 5.36
C GLU A 27 17.51 12.53 6.89
N LYS A 28 17.05 11.57 7.72
CA LYS A 28 16.99 11.79 9.18
C LYS A 28 17.19 10.57 10.10
N GLY A 29 17.63 9.42 9.60
CA GLY A 29 17.76 8.19 10.42
C GLY A 29 16.43 7.58 10.90
N SER A 30 15.31 8.27 10.68
CA SER A 30 13.93 7.80 10.85
C SER A 30 13.20 7.79 9.50
N ILE A 31 12.19 6.93 9.35
CA ILE A 31 11.32 6.93 8.17
C ILE A 31 10.44 8.18 8.16
N ASP A 32 10.41 8.91 7.03
CA ASP A 32 9.41 9.96 6.80
C ASP A 32 8.01 9.35 6.62
N GLN A 33 7.21 9.41 7.70
CA GLN A 33 5.85 8.88 7.75
C GLN A 33 4.85 9.66 6.88
N SER A 34 5.14 10.91 6.52
CA SER A 34 4.30 11.68 5.58
C SER A 34 4.40 11.11 4.18
N SER A 35 5.63 10.83 3.73
CA SER A 35 5.87 10.14 2.46
C SER A 35 5.34 8.70 2.48
N LEU A 36 5.43 8.00 3.62
CA LEU A 36 4.82 6.68 3.79
C LEU A 36 3.31 6.72 3.62
N CYS A 37 2.61 7.61 4.34
CA CYS A 37 1.15 7.77 4.21
C CYS A 37 0.74 8.10 2.77
N ARG A 38 1.43 9.02 2.10
CA ARG A 38 1.17 9.34 0.68
C ARG A 38 1.33 8.12 -0.21
N THR A 39 2.41 7.35 -0.02
CA THR A 39 2.70 6.16 -0.83
C THR A 39 1.66 5.06 -0.62
N VAL A 40 1.21 4.87 0.63
CA VAL A 40 0.11 3.96 1.00
C VAL A 40 -1.20 4.40 0.35
N GLY A 41 -1.51 5.70 0.38
CA GLY A 41 -2.72 6.26 -0.24
C GLY A 41 -2.80 6.05 -1.76
N LEU A 42 -1.69 5.73 -2.43
CA LEU A 42 -1.68 5.40 -3.85
C LEU A 42 -2.07 3.95 -4.15
N ALA A 43 -2.13 3.06 -3.15
CA ALA A 43 -2.40 1.63 -3.35
C ALA A 43 -3.70 1.34 -4.14
N PRO A 44 -4.84 2.02 -3.90
CA PRO A 44 -6.07 1.77 -4.67
C PRO A 44 -5.91 2.14 -6.16
N SER A 45 -5.25 3.26 -6.45
CA SER A 45 -4.98 3.69 -7.83
C SER A 45 -4.05 2.72 -8.55
N TYR A 46 -3.00 2.26 -7.86
CA TYR A 46 -2.07 1.28 -8.41
C TYR A 46 -2.68 -0.11 -8.58
N LEU A 47 -3.68 -0.49 -7.78
CA LEU A 47 -4.43 -1.72 -8.02
C LEU A 47 -5.06 -1.73 -9.42
N ILE A 48 -5.66 -0.61 -9.84
CA ILE A 48 -6.21 -0.46 -11.19
C ILE A 48 -5.09 -0.33 -12.23
N LEU A 49 -4.08 0.50 -11.95
CA LEU A 49 -3.01 0.77 -12.91
C LEU A 49 -2.22 -0.49 -13.24
N ASP A 50 -1.72 -1.22 -12.23
CA ASP A 50 -0.89 -2.41 -12.43
C ASP A 50 -1.68 -3.51 -13.16
N THR A 51 -2.96 -3.71 -12.81
CA THR A 51 -3.79 -4.75 -13.41
C THR A 51 -4.21 -4.47 -14.85
N THR A 52 -4.24 -3.20 -15.26
CA THR A 52 -4.65 -2.79 -16.62
C THR A 52 -3.47 -2.51 -17.55
N THR A 53 -2.28 -2.20 -17.01
CA THR A 53 -1.14 -1.75 -17.83
C THR A 53 0.04 -2.72 -17.87
N LEU A 54 0.13 -3.67 -16.95
CA LEU A 54 1.18 -4.69 -16.97
C LEU A 54 0.80 -5.87 -17.88
N SER A 55 1.79 -6.70 -18.19
CA SER A 55 1.70 -7.81 -19.14
C SER A 55 0.50 -8.77 -18.93
N SER A 56 0.02 -8.89 -17.69
CA SER A 56 -1.22 -9.59 -17.34
C SER A 56 -1.81 -9.02 -16.05
N SER A 57 -3.12 -9.17 -15.86
CA SER A 57 -3.79 -8.79 -14.60
C SER A 57 -3.17 -9.51 -13.40
N THR A 58 -2.89 -10.81 -13.51
CA THR A 58 -2.24 -11.58 -12.44
C THR A 58 -0.88 -11.01 -12.04
N ALA A 59 -0.04 -10.67 -13.02
CA ALA A 59 1.24 -10.02 -12.75
C ALA A 59 1.04 -8.66 -12.06
N GLY A 60 0.03 -7.89 -12.46
CA GLY A 60 -0.30 -6.62 -11.82
C GLY A 60 -0.79 -6.76 -10.38
N ILE A 61 -1.64 -7.75 -10.09
CA ILE A 61 -2.07 -8.05 -8.72
C ILE A 61 -0.85 -8.44 -7.86
N GLN A 62 0.09 -9.22 -8.42
CA GLN A 62 1.29 -9.63 -7.68
C GLN A 62 2.20 -8.45 -7.35
N THR A 63 2.47 -7.56 -8.31
CA THR A 63 3.29 -6.36 -8.06
C THR A 63 2.62 -5.40 -7.10
N TRP A 64 1.31 -5.19 -7.25
CA TRP A 64 0.52 -4.39 -6.32
C TRP A 64 0.58 -4.96 -4.90
N ALA A 65 0.32 -6.25 -4.73
CA ALA A 65 0.31 -6.91 -3.43
C ALA A 65 1.69 -6.86 -2.77
N SER A 66 2.75 -7.10 -3.53
CA SER A 66 4.14 -6.99 -3.06
C SER A 66 4.44 -5.58 -2.56
N GLY A 67 4.13 -4.56 -3.36
CA GLY A 67 4.35 -3.15 -2.98
C GLY A 67 3.62 -2.77 -1.70
N PHE A 68 2.33 -3.13 -1.58
CA PHE A 68 1.55 -2.80 -0.39
C PHE A 68 2.04 -3.58 0.85
N HIS A 69 2.38 -4.86 0.72
CA HIS A 69 2.95 -5.63 1.82
C HIS A 69 4.24 -5.03 2.37
N ARG A 70 5.13 -4.52 1.51
CA ARG A 70 6.36 -3.82 1.95
C ARG A 70 6.06 -2.58 2.79
N LEU A 71 5.05 -1.79 2.41
CA LEU A 71 4.67 -0.62 3.19
C LEU A 71 4.14 -1.03 4.58
N VAL A 72 3.35 -2.10 4.64
CA VAL A 72 2.86 -2.66 5.92
C VAL A 72 4.01 -3.25 6.75
N ASP A 73 5.04 -3.85 6.13
CA ASP A 73 6.25 -4.30 6.83
C ASP A 73 6.96 -3.13 7.52
N ILE A 74 7.11 -2.00 6.83
CA ILE A 74 7.69 -0.78 7.41
C ILE A 74 6.84 -0.30 8.60
N MET A 75 5.51 -0.28 8.46
CA MET A 75 4.61 0.11 9.54
C MET A 75 4.72 -0.82 10.76
N LEU A 76 4.83 -2.13 10.57
CA LEU A 76 5.03 -3.08 11.66
C LEU A 76 6.37 -2.85 12.38
N VAL A 77 7.44 -2.52 11.64
CA VAL A 77 8.73 -2.18 12.23
C VAL A 77 8.62 -0.89 13.06
N LEU A 78 7.97 0.15 12.53
CA LEU A 78 7.72 1.39 13.25
C LEU A 78 6.86 1.15 14.51
N HIS A 79 5.86 0.28 14.43
CA HIS A 79 5.01 -0.09 15.56
C HIS A 79 5.83 -0.75 16.67
N ARG A 80 6.67 -1.74 16.34
CA ARG A 80 7.54 -2.43 17.31
C ARG A 80 8.55 -1.49 17.99
N ARG A 81 8.94 -0.40 17.32
CA ARG A 81 9.81 0.65 17.88
C ARG A 81 9.05 1.69 18.68
N GLY A 82 7.72 1.63 18.72
CA GLY A 82 6.87 2.66 19.31
C GLY A 82 6.75 3.94 18.49
N GLU A 83 7.33 3.97 17.28
CA GLU A 83 7.48 5.13 16.40
C GLU A 83 6.30 5.34 15.43
N LEU A 84 5.47 4.31 15.21
CA LEU A 84 4.33 4.41 14.29
C LEU A 84 3.30 5.42 14.79
N GLN A 85 3.00 6.38 13.91
CA GLN A 85 2.00 7.43 14.12
C GLN A 85 0.60 6.93 13.78
N LEU A 86 -0.39 7.39 14.54
CA LEU A 86 -1.81 7.09 14.31
C LEU A 86 -2.26 7.50 12.91
N GLU A 87 -1.82 8.67 12.42
CA GLU A 87 -2.17 9.16 11.08
C GLU A 87 -1.74 8.18 9.98
N THR A 88 -0.53 7.64 10.06
CA THR A 88 -0.04 6.65 9.08
C THR A 88 -0.88 5.36 9.10
N LEU A 89 -1.29 4.90 10.29
CA LEU A 89 -2.19 3.76 10.42
C LEU A 89 -3.58 4.04 9.83
N ASN A 90 -4.12 5.24 10.06
CA ASN A 90 -5.37 5.70 9.46
C ASN A 90 -5.30 5.75 7.93
N CYS A 91 -4.18 6.22 7.36
CA CYS A 91 -3.97 6.20 5.92
C CYS A 91 -4.01 4.77 5.36
N ALA A 92 -3.38 3.82 6.04
CA ALA A 92 -3.37 2.42 5.62
C ALA A 92 -4.74 1.74 5.74
N SER A 93 -5.46 1.98 6.84
CA SER A 93 -6.82 1.46 7.01
C SER A 93 -7.74 1.97 5.90
N ARG A 94 -7.68 3.28 5.60
CA ARG A 94 -8.46 3.88 4.51
C ARG A 94 -8.09 3.31 3.15
N ALA A 95 -6.81 3.27 2.82
CA ALA A 95 -6.34 2.71 1.55
C ALA A 95 -6.74 1.23 1.40
N CYS A 96 -6.70 0.45 2.48
CA CYS A 96 -7.14 -0.95 2.49
C CYS A 96 -8.64 -1.08 2.20
N SER A 97 -9.47 -0.21 2.81
CA SER A 97 -10.93 -0.17 2.55
C SER A 97 -11.25 0.23 1.11
N GLU A 98 -10.56 1.25 0.59
CA GLU A 98 -10.69 1.67 -0.80
C GLU A 98 -10.29 0.54 -1.77
N CYS A 99 -9.17 -0.14 -1.51
CA CYS A 99 -8.77 -1.32 -2.28
C CYS A 99 -9.86 -2.40 -2.25
N TRP A 100 -10.43 -2.70 -1.08
CA TRP A 100 -11.54 -3.65 -0.96
C TRP A 100 -12.72 -3.25 -1.84
N THR A 101 -13.13 -1.98 -1.77
CA THR A 101 -14.20 -1.41 -2.59
C THR A 101 -13.91 -1.58 -4.09
N MET A 102 -12.69 -1.31 -4.53
CA MET A 102 -12.28 -1.51 -5.92
C MET A 102 -12.41 -2.98 -6.35
N THR A 103 -12.00 -3.94 -5.52
CA THR A 103 -12.16 -5.37 -5.84
C THR A 103 -13.62 -5.83 -5.93
N CYS A 104 -14.54 -5.09 -5.32
CA CYS A 104 -15.98 -5.35 -5.41
C CYS A 104 -16.62 -4.67 -6.62
N ALA A 105 -16.15 -3.47 -6.97
CA ALA A 105 -16.73 -2.66 -8.03
C ALA A 105 -16.23 -3.02 -9.44
N PHE A 106 -14.99 -3.48 -9.59
CA PHE A 106 -14.37 -3.71 -10.90
C PHE A 106 -14.25 -5.20 -11.24
N GLN A 107 -14.67 -5.55 -12.46
CA GLN A 107 -14.46 -6.89 -13.03
C GLN A 107 -12.96 -7.16 -13.22
N GLY A 108 -12.54 -8.41 -12.98
CA GLY A 108 -11.13 -8.81 -13.14
C GLY A 108 -10.22 -8.56 -11.92
N LEU A 109 -10.72 -7.94 -10.84
CA LEU A 109 -9.96 -7.71 -9.59
C LEU A 109 -10.27 -8.70 -8.47
N GLN A 110 -11.03 -9.75 -8.76
CA GLN A 110 -11.53 -10.69 -7.75
C GLN A 110 -10.39 -11.40 -7.02
N ASP A 111 -9.32 -11.72 -7.74
CA ASP A 111 -8.13 -12.39 -7.19
C ASP A 111 -7.31 -11.49 -6.26
N ALA A 112 -7.44 -10.16 -6.37
CA ALA A 112 -6.77 -9.22 -5.48
C ALA A 112 -7.35 -9.22 -4.06
N ARG A 113 -8.57 -9.76 -3.86
CA ARG A 113 -9.22 -9.84 -2.54
C ARG A 113 -8.39 -10.60 -1.51
N ALA A 114 -7.67 -11.64 -1.93
CA ALA A 114 -6.79 -12.39 -1.06
C ALA A 114 -5.64 -11.50 -0.53
N GLY A 115 -5.05 -10.69 -1.40
CA GLY A 115 -4.04 -9.69 -1.04
C GLY A 115 -4.58 -8.64 -0.08
N VAL A 116 -5.74 -8.03 -0.39
CA VAL A 116 -6.38 -7.03 0.49
C VAL A 116 -6.65 -7.61 1.88
N ARG A 117 -7.19 -8.83 1.97
CA ARG A 117 -7.46 -9.51 3.25
C ARG A 117 -6.18 -9.80 4.03
N SER A 118 -5.13 -10.24 3.35
CA SER A 118 -3.83 -10.47 4.00
C SER A 118 -3.25 -9.17 4.58
N ILE A 119 -3.36 -8.06 3.85
CA ILE A 119 -2.95 -6.73 4.32
C ILE A 119 -3.79 -6.30 5.53
N ALA A 120 -5.12 -6.43 5.46
CA ALA A 120 -6.02 -6.10 6.56
C ALA A 120 -5.70 -6.90 7.84
N ALA A 121 -5.47 -8.20 7.72
CA ALA A 121 -5.09 -9.05 8.87
C ALA A 121 -3.78 -8.59 9.52
N ARG A 122 -2.82 -8.12 8.72
CA ARG A 122 -1.56 -7.58 9.24
C ARG A 122 -1.75 -6.22 9.92
N LEU A 123 -2.60 -5.35 9.37
CA LEU A 123 -2.96 -4.09 10.03
C LEU A 123 -3.70 -4.32 11.36
N GLN A 124 -4.59 -5.32 11.42
CA GLN A 124 -5.27 -5.71 12.66
C GLN A 124 -4.30 -6.10 13.77
N SER A 125 -3.15 -6.70 13.44
CA SER A 125 -2.13 -7.06 14.44
C SER A 125 -1.43 -5.85 15.11
N ILE A 126 -1.65 -4.63 14.60
CA ILE A 126 -1.12 -3.37 15.16
C ILE A 126 -2.10 -2.79 16.20
N LEU A 127 -3.39 -3.12 16.09
CA LEU A 127 -4.46 -2.52 16.88
C LEU A 127 -4.42 -3.00 18.33
N ASP A 128 -5.00 -2.19 19.20
CA ASP A 128 -5.26 -2.55 20.58
C ASP A 128 -6.23 -3.76 20.64
N PRO A 129 -6.34 -4.46 21.80
CA PRO A 129 -7.15 -5.68 21.90
C PRO A 129 -8.63 -5.55 21.50
N ASN A 130 -9.18 -4.33 21.49
CA ASN A 130 -10.54 -4.06 21.02
C ASN A 130 -10.68 -4.06 19.48
N GLY A 131 -9.57 -4.07 18.75
CA GLY A 131 -9.53 -4.12 17.29
C GLY A 131 -9.99 -2.85 16.57
N ILE A 132 -10.16 -1.73 17.28
CA ILE A 132 -10.65 -0.45 16.72
C ILE A 132 -9.82 0.76 17.15
N GLU A 133 -8.95 0.61 18.14
CA GLU A 133 -8.07 1.64 18.65
C GLU A 133 -6.60 1.29 18.40
N TYR A 134 -5.76 2.32 18.45
CA TYR A 134 -4.32 2.21 18.46
C TYR A 134 -3.76 3.20 19.47
N LYS A 135 -3.14 2.68 20.54
CA LYS A 135 -2.67 3.48 21.68
C LYS A 135 -3.80 4.31 22.32
N GLY A 136 -5.00 3.74 22.40
CA GLY A 136 -6.20 4.36 22.99
C GLY A 136 -6.90 5.39 22.09
N GLU A 137 -6.41 5.62 20.88
CA GLU A 137 -7.01 6.52 19.91
C GLU A 137 -7.75 5.74 18.81
N LYS A 138 -8.91 6.25 18.38
CA LYS A 138 -9.71 5.56 17.36
C LYS A 138 -9.00 5.53 16.01
N VAL A 139 -8.95 4.35 15.41
CA VAL A 139 -8.49 4.15 14.04
C VAL A 139 -9.67 4.31 13.08
N TYR A 140 -9.39 4.74 11.85
CA TYR A 140 -10.37 4.74 10.77
C TYR A 140 -10.92 3.32 10.59
N VAL A 141 -12.23 3.17 10.78
CA VAL A 141 -12.99 1.97 10.47
C VAL A 141 -13.98 2.36 9.37
N PRO A 142 -13.97 1.67 8.21
CA PRO A 142 -14.92 1.93 7.14
C PRO A 142 -16.35 1.52 7.47
#